data_AF-A0A3N1NQL0-F1
#
_entry.id   AF-A0A3N1NQL0-F1
#
_cell.length_a   1.000
_cell.length_b   1.000
_cell.length_c   1.000
_cell.angle_alpha   90.00
_cell.angle_beta   90.00
_cell.angle_gamma   90.00
#
_symmetry.space_group_name_H-M   'P 1'
#
loop_
_entity.id
_entity.type
_entity.pdbx_description
1 polymer ?
#
loop_
_entity_poly.entity_id
_entity_poly.type
_entity_poly.pdbx_seq_one_letter_code
_entity_poly.pdbx_strand_id
1 'polypeptide(L)'
;MKTRATYLSKGLSFVLALFSLAWLGTTAARADPPATIANCAGIKDAYPILGTQCTTAYAKISHAPADADERLASFNARVSVLTLFRKALLCNGMFGASSQVQQRFKSGEQGHLDQVDQLRNSMVANHDPNVPAAVTQQDLNQISIRKQQCK
;
A
#
# COMPACT_ATOMS: atom_id res chain seq x y z
N MET A 1 -2.18 -25.37 -81.69
CA MET A 1 -1.04 -25.78 -80.84
C MET A 1 -0.08 -24.60 -80.67
N LYS A 2 0.47 -24.44 -79.45
CA LYS A 2 1.49 -23.46 -78.98
C LYS A 2 1.03 -22.05 -78.52
N THR A 3 0.77 -22.02 -77.22
CA THR A 3 1.02 -21.01 -76.17
C THR A 3 2.05 -19.89 -76.45
N ARG A 4 1.81 -18.68 -75.93
CA ARG A 4 2.43 -18.16 -74.68
C ARG A 4 1.93 -16.76 -74.32
N ALA A 5 1.70 -16.59 -73.01
CA ALA A 5 1.30 -15.38 -72.32
C ALA A 5 2.48 -14.44 -72.09
N THR A 6 2.26 -13.15 -72.25
CA THR A 6 3.18 -12.08 -71.85
C THR A 6 2.57 -11.38 -70.63
N TYR A 7 3.04 -11.73 -69.43
CA TYR A 7 2.75 -10.97 -68.21
C TYR A 7 3.82 -9.89 -68.05
N LEU A 8 3.47 -8.64 -68.41
CA LEU A 8 4.29 -7.47 -68.11
C LEU A 8 3.70 -6.75 -66.90
N SER A 9 4.50 -6.69 -65.84
CA SER A 9 4.70 -5.55 -64.95
C SER A 9 3.46 -4.73 -64.55
N LYS A 10 3.04 -4.84 -63.30
CA LYS A 10 2.59 -3.69 -62.49
C LYS A 10 2.43 -4.09 -61.03
N GLY A 11 3.02 -3.30 -60.15
CA GLY A 11 2.54 -3.18 -58.77
C GLY A 11 3.40 -3.74 -57.65
N LEU A 12 4.71 -3.94 -57.86
CA LEU A 12 5.64 -4.22 -56.77
C LEU A 12 6.03 -2.92 -56.03
N SER A 13 5.10 -2.22 -55.38
CA SER A 13 5.43 -0.99 -54.63
C SER A 13 4.47 -0.60 -53.50
N PHE A 14 3.67 -1.52 -52.94
CA PHE A 14 2.71 -1.15 -51.87
C PHE A 14 2.79 -1.98 -50.59
N VAL A 15 3.86 -2.77 -50.38
CA VAL A 15 3.95 -3.67 -49.20
C VAL A 15 4.99 -3.22 -48.17
N LEU A 16 5.82 -2.21 -48.45
CA LEU A 16 6.98 -1.88 -47.62
C LEU A 16 6.81 -0.67 -46.67
N ALA A 17 5.59 -0.39 -46.19
CA ALA A 17 5.36 0.73 -45.24
C ALA A 17 4.56 0.33 -43.98
N LEU A 18 4.45 -0.97 -43.67
CA LEU A 18 3.68 -1.46 -42.51
C LEU A 18 4.54 -2.13 -41.42
N PHE A 19 5.87 -2.13 -41.54
CA PHE A 19 6.74 -2.93 -40.68
C PHE A 19 7.41 -2.20 -39.50
N SER A 20 7.05 -0.95 -39.20
CA SER A 20 7.81 -0.13 -38.23
C SER A 20 7.09 0.19 -36.90
N LEU A 21 5.93 -0.39 -36.61
CA LEU A 21 5.12 -0.04 -35.42
C LEU A 21 5.08 -1.10 -34.32
N ALA A 22 5.90 -2.15 -34.39
CA ALA A 22 5.78 -3.31 -33.49
C ALA A 22 6.62 -3.23 -32.19
N TRP A 23 7.28 -2.12 -31.89
CA TRP A 23 8.14 -2.00 -30.69
C TRP A 23 7.83 -0.76 -29.84
N LEU A 24 6.55 -0.49 -29.61
CA LEU A 24 6.16 0.07 -28.33
C LEU A 24 6.13 -1.11 -27.36
N GLY A 25 7.28 -1.39 -26.74
CA GLY A 25 7.35 -2.28 -25.59
C GLY A 25 6.34 -1.77 -24.59
N THR A 26 5.18 -2.43 -24.52
CA THR A 26 4.21 -2.22 -23.48
C THR A 26 4.89 -2.64 -22.20
N THR A 27 5.55 -1.70 -21.53
CA THR A 27 5.69 -1.74 -20.08
C THR A 27 4.26 -1.62 -19.56
N ALA A 28 3.52 -2.72 -19.61
CA ALA A 28 2.40 -2.91 -18.72
C ALA A 28 3.02 -2.72 -17.35
N ALA A 29 2.78 -1.56 -16.75
CA ALA A 29 3.07 -1.36 -15.34
C ALA A 29 2.40 -2.55 -14.66
N ARG A 30 3.19 -3.51 -14.17
CA ARG A 30 2.66 -4.55 -13.32
C ARG A 30 2.03 -3.79 -12.17
N ALA A 31 0.70 -3.70 -12.18
CA ALA A 31 -0.03 -3.33 -10.99
C ALA A 31 0.29 -4.46 -10.02
N ASP A 32 1.16 -4.19 -9.06
CA ASP A 32 1.43 -5.14 -8.01
C ASP A 32 0.09 -5.55 -7.39
N PRO A 33 -0.15 -6.86 -7.20
CA PRO A 33 -1.44 -7.33 -6.72
C PRO A 33 -1.73 -6.70 -5.36
N PRO A 34 -3.00 -6.37 -5.05
CA PRO A 34 -3.35 -5.76 -3.78
C PRO A 34 -2.95 -6.65 -2.60
N ALA A 35 -2.62 -6.03 -1.48
CA ALA A 35 -2.35 -6.73 -0.23
C ALA A 35 -3.61 -7.48 0.23
N THR A 36 -3.53 -8.80 0.39
CA THR A 36 -4.68 -9.64 0.80
C THR A 36 -4.63 -10.06 2.27
N ILE A 37 -3.46 -9.93 2.90
CA ILE A 37 -3.18 -10.26 4.31
C ILE A 37 -2.96 -8.96 5.08
N ALA A 38 -3.82 -8.71 6.08
CA ALA A 38 -3.82 -7.48 6.86
C ALA A 38 -2.82 -7.55 8.04
N ASN A 39 -1.54 -7.66 7.72
CA ASN A 39 -0.40 -7.56 8.65
C ASN A 39 0.79 -6.89 7.95
N CYS A 40 1.82 -6.48 8.69
CA CYS A 40 2.99 -5.82 8.09
C CYS A 40 3.67 -6.67 7.01
N ALA A 41 3.66 -8.02 7.12
CA ALA A 41 4.23 -8.91 6.13
C ALA A 41 3.43 -8.88 4.80
N GLY A 42 2.11 -9.00 4.86
CA GLY A 42 1.24 -8.91 3.70
C GLY A 42 1.25 -7.54 3.05
N ILE A 43 1.39 -6.47 3.85
CA ILE A 43 1.65 -5.13 3.33
C ILE A 43 3.00 -5.09 2.60
N LYS A 44 4.05 -5.74 3.13
CA LYS A 44 5.38 -5.76 2.51
C LYS A 44 5.41 -6.53 1.21
N ASP A 45 4.67 -7.62 1.11
CA ASP A 45 4.59 -8.45 -0.10
C ASP A 45 3.98 -7.69 -1.28
N ALA A 46 2.99 -6.82 -1.01
CA ALA A 46 2.35 -6.00 -2.04
C ALA A 46 2.98 -4.61 -2.21
N TYR A 47 3.42 -3.99 -1.10
CA TYR A 47 3.90 -2.61 -1.00
C TYR A 47 5.20 -2.56 -0.19
N PRO A 48 6.37 -2.89 -0.78
CA PRO A 48 7.62 -3.13 -0.04
C PRO A 48 8.07 -1.98 0.86
N ILE A 49 7.94 -0.73 0.42
CA ILE A 49 8.32 0.44 1.21
C ILE A 49 7.40 0.60 2.42
N LEU A 50 6.08 0.52 2.21
CA LEU A 50 5.08 0.63 3.28
C LEU A 50 5.22 -0.51 4.29
N GLY A 51 5.42 -1.73 3.82
CA GLY A 51 5.59 -2.89 4.69
C GLY A 51 6.87 -2.84 5.49
N THR A 52 7.97 -2.36 4.91
CA THR A 52 9.22 -2.15 5.64
C THR A 52 9.07 -1.08 6.74
N GLN A 53 8.36 0.01 6.43
CA GLN A 53 8.00 1.01 7.45
C GLN A 53 7.12 0.39 8.55
N CYS A 54 6.20 -0.50 8.18
CA CYS A 54 5.31 -1.18 9.11
C CYS A 54 6.09 -2.07 10.08
N THR A 55 6.95 -2.94 9.55
CA THR A 55 7.83 -3.78 10.37
C THR A 55 8.73 -2.95 11.28
N THR A 56 9.28 -1.84 10.78
CA THR A 56 10.15 -0.95 11.57
C THR A 56 9.38 -0.26 12.70
N ALA A 57 8.15 0.18 12.46
CA ALA A 57 7.30 0.75 13.49
C ALA A 57 6.89 -0.31 14.51
N TYR A 58 6.48 -1.50 14.05
CA TYR A 58 6.05 -2.60 14.91
C TYR A 58 7.16 -3.04 15.88
N ALA A 59 8.41 -3.11 15.41
CA ALA A 59 9.57 -3.48 16.23
C ALA A 59 9.86 -2.50 17.39
N LYS A 60 9.26 -1.30 17.39
CA LYS A 60 9.41 -0.30 18.45
C LYS A 60 8.32 -0.38 19.53
N ILE A 61 7.34 -1.28 19.36
CA ILE A 61 6.26 -1.44 20.33
C ILE A 61 6.78 -2.27 21.50
N SER A 62 6.86 -1.67 22.69
CA SER A 62 7.02 -2.43 23.93
C SER A 62 5.67 -3.02 24.32
N HIS A 63 5.63 -4.33 24.61
CA HIS A 63 4.44 -5.00 25.11
C HIS A 63 4.25 -4.83 26.62
N ALA A 64 5.27 -4.35 27.32
CA ALA A 64 5.26 -4.06 28.75
C ALA A 64 6.15 -2.83 29.03
N PRO A 65 5.72 -1.62 28.61
CA PRO A 65 6.53 -0.41 28.76
C PRO A 65 6.74 -0.06 30.23
N ALA A 66 8.00 0.04 30.66
CA ALA A 66 8.38 0.21 32.06
C ALA A 66 8.26 1.67 32.55
N ASP A 67 8.54 2.64 31.68
CA ASP A 67 8.59 4.05 32.01
C ASP A 67 7.80 4.93 31.02
N ALA A 68 7.79 6.24 31.30
CA ALA A 68 7.04 7.22 30.52
C ALA A 68 7.53 7.32 29.06
N ASP A 69 8.84 7.19 28.85
CA ASP A 69 9.44 7.28 27.52
C ASP A 69 9.11 6.03 26.70
N GLU A 70 9.16 4.84 27.30
CA GLU A 70 8.73 3.60 26.65
C GLU A 70 7.22 3.59 26.34
N ARG A 71 6.39 4.16 27.21
CA ARG A 71 4.95 4.32 26.94
C ARG A 71 4.71 5.26 25.77
N LEU A 72 5.36 6.43 25.75
CA LEU A 72 5.25 7.38 24.64
C LEU A 72 5.78 6.78 23.32
N ALA A 73 6.93 6.10 23.35
CA ALA A 73 7.50 5.44 22.19
C ALA A 73 6.55 4.36 21.63
N SER A 74 6.00 3.52 22.51
CA SER A 74 5.06 2.47 22.14
C SER A 74 3.75 3.03 21.59
N PHE A 75 3.26 4.15 22.13
CA PHE A 75 2.09 4.85 21.63
C PHE A 75 2.32 5.33 20.19
N ASN A 76 3.41 6.05 19.97
CA ASN A 76 3.77 6.58 18.65
C ASN A 76 4.01 5.47 17.62
N ALA A 77 4.62 4.37 18.04
CA ALA A 77 4.84 3.19 17.22
C ALA A 77 3.50 2.55 16.78
N ARG A 78 2.55 2.37 17.70
CA ARG A 78 1.22 1.83 17.39
C ARG A 78 0.43 2.75 16.45
N VAL A 79 0.46 4.06 16.66
CA VAL A 79 -0.17 5.05 15.76
C VAL A 79 0.46 4.99 14.35
N SER A 80 1.77 4.78 14.27
CA SER A 80 2.48 4.61 12.99
C SER A 80 2.02 3.36 12.25
N VAL A 81 1.85 2.22 12.94
CA VAL A 81 1.30 0.99 12.36
C VAL A 81 -0.12 1.23 11.82
N LEU A 82 -1.02 1.83 12.62
CA LEU A 82 -2.39 2.16 12.19
C LEU A 82 -2.40 3.06 10.94
N THR A 83 -1.51 4.05 10.91
CA THR A 83 -1.33 4.95 9.76
C THR A 83 -0.90 4.19 8.51
N LEU A 84 0.03 3.23 8.62
CA LEU A 84 0.52 2.44 7.49
C LEU A 84 -0.53 1.48 6.96
N PHE A 85 -1.34 0.88 7.83
CA PHE A 85 -2.49 0.10 7.42
C PHE A 85 -3.51 0.93 6.65
N ARG A 86 -3.76 2.17 7.11
CA ARG A 86 -4.64 3.08 6.40
C ARG A 86 -4.10 3.41 5.00
N LYS A 87 -2.79 3.62 4.85
CA LYS A 87 -2.17 3.79 3.51
C LYS A 87 -2.30 2.54 2.65
N ALA A 88 -2.06 1.35 3.22
CA ALA A 88 -2.21 0.08 2.51
C ALA A 88 -3.65 -0.14 2.04
N LEU A 89 -4.65 0.24 2.84
CA LEU A 89 -6.05 0.26 2.44
C LEU A 89 -6.30 1.17 1.24
N LEU A 90 -5.73 2.39 1.24
CA LEU A 90 -5.87 3.30 0.10
C LEU A 90 -5.23 2.70 -1.17
N CYS A 91 -4.06 2.06 -1.04
CA CYS A 91 -3.44 1.34 -2.15
C CYS A 91 -4.28 0.17 -2.64
N ASN A 92 -4.85 -0.63 -1.74
CA ASN A 92 -5.78 -1.69 -2.10
C ASN A 92 -6.97 -1.16 -2.91
N GLY A 93 -7.51 0.01 -2.56
CA GLY A 93 -8.56 0.66 -3.35
C GLY A 93 -8.08 1.06 -4.75
N MET A 94 -6.86 1.59 -4.88
CA MET A 94 -6.27 1.96 -6.18
C MET A 94 -6.01 0.75 -7.08
N PHE A 95 -5.60 -0.38 -6.51
CA PHE A 95 -5.32 -1.61 -7.26
C PHE A 95 -6.52 -2.55 -7.39
N GLY A 96 -7.74 -2.06 -7.11
CA GLY A 96 -8.97 -2.80 -7.38
C GLY A 96 -9.23 -3.99 -6.45
N ALA A 97 -8.70 -3.97 -5.22
CA ALA A 97 -9.00 -4.99 -4.21
C ALA A 97 -10.51 -5.06 -3.94
N SER A 98 -11.04 -6.26 -3.68
CA SER A 98 -12.45 -6.43 -3.33
C SER A 98 -12.81 -5.70 -2.03
N SER A 99 -14.10 -5.38 -1.86
CA SER A 99 -14.60 -4.76 -0.62
C SER A 99 -14.25 -5.59 0.62
N GLN A 100 -14.29 -6.92 0.51
CA GLN A 100 -13.90 -7.84 1.57
C GLN A 100 -12.42 -7.68 1.95
N VAL A 101 -11.52 -7.58 0.95
CA VAL A 101 -10.10 -7.34 1.22
C VAL A 101 -9.90 -5.97 1.85
N GLN A 102 -10.51 -4.92 1.32
CA GLN A 102 -10.44 -3.57 1.87
C GLN A 102 -10.93 -3.51 3.33
N GLN A 103 -12.00 -4.22 3.68
CA GLN A 103 -12.52 -4.26 5.06
C GLN A 103 -11.50 -4.81 6.06
N ARG A 104 -10.67 -5.78 5.67
CA ARG A 104 -9.63 -6.35 6.54
C ARG A 104 -8.58 -5.31 6.96
N PHE A 105 -8.33 -4.29 6.14
CA PHE A 105 -7.38 -3.22 6.43
C PHE A 105 -8.02 -2.00 7.10
N LYS A 106 -9.35 -1.89 7.07
CA LYS A 106 -10.09 -0.73 7.60
C LYS A 106 -9.91 -0.52 9.10
N SER A 107 -9.82 -1.62 9.85
CA SER A 107 -9.62 -1.61 11.29
C SER A 107 -8.16 -1.50 11.72
N GLY A 108 -7.22 -1.41 10.78
CA GLY A 108 -5.81 -1.63 11.06
C GLY A 108 -5.51 -3.09 11.42
N GLU A 109 -4.33 -3.35 11.98
CA GLU A 109 -4.06 -4.63 12.66
C GLU A 109 -4.96 -4.75 13.89
N GLN A 110 -5.59 -5.91 14.07
CA GLN A 110 -6.62 -6.11 15.10
C GLN A 110 -6.09 -5.73 16.49
N GLY A 111 -6.87 -4.93 17.23
CA GLY A 111 -6.58 -4.52 18.62
C GLY A 111 -5.62 -3.34 18.77
N HIS A 112 -5.00 -2.82 17.69
CA HIS A 112 -4.07 -1.70 17.83
C HIS A 112 -4.73 -0.40 18.30
N LEU A 113 -5.95 -0.09 17.84
CA LEU A 113 -6.66 1.12 18.26
C LEU A 113 -7.02 1.07 19.75
N ASP A 114 -7.50 -0.08 20.23
CA ASP A 114 -7.80 -0.30 21.66
C ASP A 114 -6.53 -0.20 22.51
N GLN A 115 -5.42 -0.77 22.03
CA GLN A 115 -4.13 -0.70 22.71
C GLN A 115 -3.57 0.72 22.77
N VAL A 116 -3.82 1.56 21.75
CA VAL A 116 -3.45 2.98 21.76
C VAL A 116 -4.22 3.74 22.83
N ASP A 117 -5.53 3.49 22.95
CA ASP A 117 -6.37 4.09 23.99
C ASP A 117 -5.95 3.63 25.40
N GLN A 118 -5.77 2.32 25.61
CA GLN A 118 -5.29 1.76 26.88
C GLN A 118 -3.95 2.35 27.30
N LEU A 119 -3.00 2.42 26.36
CA LEU A 119 -1.68 2.98 26.64
C LEU A 119 -1.77 4.45 27.03
N ARG A 120 -2.55 5.26 26.29
CA ARG A 120 -2.79 6.66 26.66
C ARG A 120 -3.40 6.79 28.05
N ASN A 121 -4.42 5.98 28.36
CA ASN A 121 -5.07 6.02 29.66
C ASN A 121 -4.10 5.64 30.79
N SER A 122 -3.17 4.71 30.54
CA SER A 122 -2.07 4.43 31.48
C SER A 122 -1.13 5.63 31.67
N MET A 123 -0.82 6.36 30.60
CA MET A 123 0.04 7.56 30.67
C MET A 123 -0.64 8.67 31.49
N VAL A 124 -1.96 8.85 31.33
CA VAL A 124 -2.77 9.76 32.16
C VAL A 124 -2.74 9.33 33.63
N ALA A 125 -2.99 8.05 33.91
CA ALA A 125 -3.02 7.52 35.27
C ALA A 125 -1.66 7.60 35.99
N ASN A 126 -0.56 7.48 35.24
CA ASN A 126 0.80 7.57 35.75
C ASN A 126 1.36 9.01 35.81
N HIS A 127 0.57 10.02 35.41
CA HIS A 127 1.01 11.41 35.33
C HIS A 127 2.25 11.64 34.46
N ASP A 128 2.33 10.95 33.31
CA ASP A 128 3.45 11.10 32.39
C ASP A 128 3.54 12.56 31.86
N PRO A 129 4.74 13.12 31.69
CA PRO A 129 4.91 14.52 31.33
C PRO A 129 4.43 14.87 29.90
N ASN A 130 4.33 13.87 29.01
CA ASN A 130 4.09 14.06 27.57
C ASN A 130 2.95 13.17 27.05
N VAL A 131 1.75 13.26 27.64
CA VAL A 131 0.59 12.47 27.21
C VAL A 131 0.05 12.95 25.85
N PRO A 132 0.01 12.10 24.81
CA PRO A 132 -0.53 12.49 23.51
C PRO A 132 -2.06 12.68 23.52
N ALA A 133 -2.56 13.37 22.50
CA ALA A 133 -4.00 13.41 22.22
C ALA A 133 -4.55 12.00 21.96
N ALA A 134 -5.83 11.78 22.28
CA ALA A 134 -6.51 10.53 21.94
C ALA A 134 -6.55 10.36 20.41
N VAL A 135 -6.38 9.13 19.94
CA VAL A 135 -6.44 8.78 18.52
C VAL A 135 -7.69 7.95 18.29
N THR A 136 -8.54 8.41 17.38
CA THR A 136 -9.83 7.80 17.05
C THR A 136 -9.81 7.21 15.64
N GLN A 137 -10.80 6.38 15.33
CA GLN A 137 -11.03 5.92 13.97
C GLN A 137 -11.25 7.10 13.00
N GLN A 138 -11.83 8.21 13.46
CA GLN A 138 -12.03 9.40 12.65
C GLN A 138 -10.69 10.04 12.25
N ASP A 139 -9.73 10.12 13.17
CA ASP A 139 -8.39 10.64 12.89
C ASP A 139 -7.68 9.77 11.85
N LEU A 140 -7.80 8.45 11.97
CA LEU A 140 -7.27 7.51 10.97
C LEU A 140 -7.96 7.69 9.61
N ASN A 141 -9.27 7.92 9.58
CA ASN A 141 -10.02 8.12 8.34
C ASN A 141 -9.61 9.42 7.61
N GLN A 142 -9.15 10.44 8.35
CA GLN A 142 -8.66 11.71 7.80
C GLN A 142 -7.30 11.61 7.11
N ILE A 143 -6.54 10.52 7.31
CA ILE A 143 -5.30 10.24 6.58
C ILE A 143 -5.70 10.04 5.10
N SER A 144 -5.57 11.12 4.33
CA SER A 144 -6.14 11.32 3.00
C SER A 144 -5.09 11.24 1.89
N ILE A 145 -5.57 10.89 0.69
CA ILE A 145 -4.94 10.44 -0.56
C ILE A 145 -4.03 11.50 -1.23
N ARG A 146 -3.68 12.62 -0.58
CA ARG A 146 -3.00 13.77 -1.23
C ARG A 146 -1.50 13.59 -1.52
N LYS A 147 -0.97 12.37 -1.41
CA LYS A 147 0.40 11.99 -1.82
C LYS A 147 0.38 10.60 -2.46
N GLN A 148 1.40 10.27 -3.25
CA GLN A 148 1.56 8.93 -3.83
C GLN A 148 1.64 7.90 -2.69
N GLN A 149 0.61 7.07 -2.56
CA GLN A 149 0.46 6.16 -1.40
C GLN A 149 1.24 4.86 -1.55
N CYS A 150 1.53 4.45 -2.79
CA CYS A 150 1.97 3.09 -3.13
C CYS A 150 3.36 3.05 -3.77
N LYS A 151 4.24 4.00 -3.41
CA LYS A 151 5.66 3.92 -3.74
C LYS A 151 6.38 3.28 -2.57
#